data_AF-A0A0C3RLT6-F1
#
_entry.id   AF-A0A0C3RLT6-F1
#
_cell.length_a   1.000
_cell.length_b   1.000
_cell.length_c   1.000
_cell.angle_alpha   90.00
_cell.angle_beta   90.00
_cell.angle_gamma   90.00
#
_symmetry.space_group_name_H-M   'P 1'
#
loop_
_entity.id
_entity.type
_entity.pdbx_description
1 polymer ?
#
loop_
_entity_poly.entity_id
_entity_poly.type
_entity_poly.pdbx_seq_one_letter_code
_entity_poly.pdbx_strand_id
1 'polypeptide(L)'
;AKTFYDQNKNRRVLWGWIGESDSEAADMQKGWASVQSIPRTILFDKKIGTHLLQWPVEEIESLRLKSYEFNQVKVQAGSVVPLDVGPATQLDII
;
A
#
# COMPACT_ATOMS: atom_id res chain seq x y z
N ALA A 1 -7.22 -10.01 9.87
CA ALA A 1 -7.06 -10.17 8.41
C ALA A 1 -7.70 -11.48 7.95
N LYS A 2 -8.12 -11.58 6.69
CA LYS A 2 -8.77 -12.78 6.12
C LYS A 2 -8.33 -12.96 4.66
N THR A 3 -8.17 -14.21 4.23
CA THR A 3 -7.75 -14.51 2.85
C THR A 3 -8.80 -15.34 2.11
N PHE A 4 -8.83 -15.21 0.79
CA PHE A 4 -9.53 -16.14 -0.10
C PHE A 4 -8.65 -16.50 -1.30
N TYR A 5 -9.01 -17.58 -2.00
CA TYR A 5 -8.35 -17.97 -3.24
C TYR A 5 -9.15 -17.44 -4.43
N ASP A 6 -8.51 -16.63 -5.26
CA ASP A 6 -9.04 -16.14 -6.52
C ASP A 6 -8.72 -17.17 -7.61
N GLN A 7 -9.75 -17.91 -8.05
CA GLN A 7 -9.61 -18.96 -9.07
C GLN A 7 -9.36 -18.40 -10.46
N ASN A 8 -9.82 -17.17 -10.74
CA ASN A 8 -9.69 -16.57 -12.07
C ASN A 8 -8.24 -16.15 -12.33
N LYS A 9 -7.56 -15.65 -11.29
CA LYS A 9 -6.16 -15.20 -11.36
C LYS A 9 -5.17 -16.13 -10.67
N ASN A 10 -5.64 -17.27 -10.16
CA ASN A 10 -4.83 -18.30 -9.48
C ASN A 10 -3.92 -17.73 -8.38
N ARG A 11 -4.47 -16.87 -7.53
CA ARG A 11 -3.72 -16.16 -6.48
C ARG A 11 -4.48 -16.17 -5.17
N ARG A 12 -3.76 -16.10 -4.05
CA ARG A 12 -4.36 -15.92 -2.73
C ARG A 12 -4.33 -14.44 -2.37
N VAL A 13 -5.49 -13.88 -2.07
CA VAL A 13 -5.67 -12.46 -1.77
C VAL A 13 -5.95 -12.28 -0.29
N LEU A 14 -5.28 -11.31 0.33
CA LEU A 14 -5.43 -10.90 1.72
C LEU A 14 -6.21 -9.59 1.81
N TRP A 15 -7.22 -9.60 2.68
CA TRP A 15 -7.93 -8.42 3.16
C TRP A 15 -7.60 -8.16 4.64
N GLY A 16 -7.42 -6.88 4.97
CA GLY A 16 -7.10 -6.42 6.31
C GLY A 16 -7.95 -5.21 6.69
N TRP A 17 -8.47 -5.22 7.91
CA TRP A 17 -9.11 -4.05 8.50
C TRP A 17 -8.03 -3.17 9.13
N ILE A 18 -8.08 -1.87 8.85
CA ILE A 18 -7.21 -0.86 9.45
C ILE A 18 -8.10 -0.01 10.35
N GLY A 19 -7.91 -0.14 11.66
CA GLY A 19 -8.60 0.67 12.66
C GLY A 19 -8.10 2.11 12.64
N GLU A 20 -8.88 3.00 13.26
CA GLU A 20 -8.52 4.41 13.41
C GLU A 20 -7.43 4.60 14.46
N SER A 21 -6.64 5.66 14.31
CA SER A 21 -5.64 6.11 15.27
C SER A 21 -5.96 7.47 15.88
N ASP A 22 -7.05 8.11 15.44
CA ASP A 22 -7.60 9.32 16.04
C ASP A 22 -8.57 8.97 17.20
N SER A 23 -9.34 9.96 17.66
CA SER A 23 -10.26 9.78 18.79
C SER A 23 -11.65 9.35 18.33
N GLU A 24 -12.38 8.66 19.20
CA GLU A 24 -13.79 8.30 18.96
C GLU A 24 -14.67 9.55 18.72
N ALA A 25 -14.33 10.68 19.33
CA ALA A 25 -15.00 11.95 19.05
C ALA A 25 -14.80 12.40 17.59
N ALA A 26 -13.61 12.18 17.02
CA ALA A 26 -13.34 12.45 15.61
C ALA A 26 -14.13 11.48 14.71
N ASP A 27 -14.26 10.20 15.09
CA ASP A 27 -15.12 9.23 14.40
C ASP A 27 -16.58 9.68 14.33
N MET A 28 -17.13 10.11 15.48
CA MET A 28 -18.50 10.65 15.55
C MET A 28 -18.64 11.91 14.71
N GLN A 29 -17.64 12.78 14.70
CA GLN A 29 -17.66 14.03 13.94
C GLN A 29 -17.58 13.80 12.42
N LYS A 30 -16.73 12.88 11.96
CA LYS A 30 -16.56 12.56 10.52
C LYS A 30 -17.65 11.62 10.00
N GLY A 31 -18.33 10.89 10.88
CA GLY A 31 -19.50 10.06 10.56
C GLY A 31 -19.17 8.68 9.97
N TRP A 32 -17.90 8.28 9.99
CA TRP A 32 -17.41 6.97 9.57
C TRP A 32 -16.15 6.63 10.35
N ALA A 33 -15.78 5.35 10.38
CA ALA A 33 -14.54 4.90 11.01
C ALA A 33 -13.99 3.69 10.28
N SER A 34 -12.66 3.63 10.25
CA SER A 34 -11.83 2.56 9.70
C SER A 34 -11.90 2.38 8.19
N VAL A 35 -10.90 1.69 7.65
CA VAL A 35 -10.83 1.33 6.23
C VAL A 35 -10.41 -0.12 6.03
N GLN A 36 -10.56 -0.62 4.80
CA GLN A 36 -9.88 -1.84 4.39
C GLN A 36 -8.54 -1.49 3.76
N SER A 37 -7.50 -2.27 4.07
CA SER A 37 -6.22 -2.22 3.38
C SER A 37 -6.40 -2.56 1.90
N ILE A 38 -5.57 -1.96 1.03
CA ILE A 38 -5.46 -2.40 -0.38
C ILE A 38 -5.22 -3.91 -0.41
N PRO A 39 -6.02 -4.68 -1.18
CA PRO A 39 -5.85 -6.13 -1.27
C PRO A 39 -4.44 -6.50 -1.72
N ARG A 40 -3.86 -7.53 -1.10
CA ARG A 40 -2.50 -8.00 -1.41
C ARG A 40 -2.50 -9.45 -1.83
N THR A 41 -1.76 -9.77 -2.87
CA THR A 41 -1.41 -11.16 -3.18
C THR A 41 -0.41 -11.66 -2.14
N ILE A 42 -0.62 -12.86 -1.62
CA ILE A 42 0.31 -13.51 -0.70
C ILE A 42 0.95 -14.74 -1.31
N LEU A 43 2.26 -14.87 -1.13
CA LEU A 43 3.06 -15.99 -1.61
C LEU A 43 3.99 -16.46 -0.49
N PHE A 44 4.30 -17.76 -0.47
CA PHE A 44 5.35 -18.27 0.40
C PHE A 44 6.72 -17.91 -0.17
N ASP A 45 7.59 -17.32 0.64
CA ASP A 45 8.96 -17.04 0.25
C ASP A 45 9.74 -18.36 0.21
N LYS A 46 9.90 -18.92 -1.00
CA LYS A 46 10.65 -20.17 -1.21
C LYS A 46 12.16 -19.99 -1.04
N LYS A 47 12.68 -18.76 -1.07
CA LYS A 47 14.12 -18.51 -0.94
C LYS A 47 14.58 -18.65 0.50
N ILE A 48 13.85 -18.05 1.44
CA ILE A 48 14.15 -18.12 2.88
C ILE A 48 13.37 -19.26 3.55
N GLY A 49 12.16 -19.56 3.07
CA GLY A 49 11.33 -20.67 3.56
C GLY A 49 10.59 -20.39 4.88
N THR A 50 10.63 -19.16 5.38
CA THR A 50 10.05 -18.80 6.70
C THR A 50 9.12 -17.59 6.65
N HIS A 51 8.98 -16.95 5.49
CA HIS A 51 8.24 -15.69 5.36
C HIS A 51 7.13 -15.79 4.30
N LEU A 52 6.18 -14.86 4.41
CA LEU A 52 5.20 -14.59 3.37
C LEU A 52 5.58 -13.29 2.65
N LEU A 53 5.59 -13.34 1.33
CA LEU A 53 5.70 -12.16 0.48
C LEU A 53 4.30 -11.60 0.24
N GLN A 54 4.18 -10.28 0.34
CA GLN A 54 2.93 -9.57 0.09
C GLN A 54 3.17 -8.47 -0.94
N TRP A 55 2.31 -8.40 -1.95
CA TRP A 55 2.35 -7.35 -2.97
C TRP A 55 0.94 -6.85 -3.26
N PRO A 56 0.70 -5.53 -3.42
CA PRO A 56 -0.59 -5.03 -3.88
C PRO A 56 -1.06 -5.78 -5.13
N VAL A 57 -2.36 -6.02 -5.24
CA VAL A 57 -2.92 -6.64 -6.44
C VAL A 57 -2.66 -5.76 -7.68
N GLU A 58 -2.30 -6.38 -8.80
CA GLU A 58 -1.92 -5.69 -10.05
C GLU A 58 -3.00 -4.72 -10.57
N GLU A 59 -4.27 -4.91 -10.20
CA GLU A 59 -5.35 -4.02 -10.60
C GLU A 59 -5.15 -2.58 -10.09
N ILE A 60 -4.45 -2.40 -8.96
CA ILE A 60 -4.18 -1.07 -8.42
C ILE A 60 -3.31 -0.22 -9.37
N GLU A 61 -2.52 -0.86 -10.23
CA GLU A 61 -1.65 -0.16 -11.17
C GLU A 61 -2.46 0.66 -12.18
N SER A 62 -3.70 0.26 -12.47
CA SER A 62 -4.61 1.01 -13.34
C SER A 62 -5.02 2.38 -12.79
N LEU A 63 -4.83 2.63 -11.48
CA LEU A 63 -5.10 3.92 -10.84
C LEU A 63 -3.94 4.90 -10.96
N ARG A 64 -2.77 4.48 -11.47
CA ARG A 64 -1.61 5.36 -11.68
C ARG A 64 -1.92 6.33 -12.83
N LEU A 65 -1.86 7.63 -12.54
CA LEU A 65 -2.16 8.69 -13.52
C LEU A 65 -0.90 9.19 -14.24
N LYS A 66 -0.01 9.86 -13.51
CA LYS A 66 1.24 10.42 -14.01
C LYS A 66 2.41 9.81 -13.25
N SER A 67 3.45 9.40 -13.97
CA SER A 67 4.70 8.92 -13.39
C SER A 67 5.73 10.05 -13.32
N TYR A 68 6.54 10.01 -12.28
CA TYR A 68 7.74 10.83 -12.12
C TYR A 68 8.89 9.88 -11.82
N GLU A 69 10.01 10.05 -12.51
CA GLU A 69 11.21 9.25 -12.31
C GLU A 69 12.36 10.19 -11.95
N PHE A 70 12.96 9.95 -10.78
CA PHE A 70 14.07 10.75 -10.28
C PHE A 70 15.34 9.90 -10.28
N ASN A 71 16.23 10.18 -11.22
CA ASN A 71 17.49 9.47 -11.36
C ASN A 71 18.64 10.24 -10.70
N GLN A 72 19.60 9.51 -10.13
CA GLN A 72 20.83 10.06 -9.55
C GLN A 72 20.62 11.07 -8.40
N VAL A 73 19.56 10.91 -7.61
CA VAL A 73 19.30 11.73 -6.42
C VAL A 73 20.41 11.48 -5.38
N LYS A 74 21.22 12.51 -5.09
CA LYS A 74 22.25 12.44 -4.06
C LYS A 74 21.67 12.78 -2.69
N VAL A 75 21.58 11.79 -1.81
CA VAL A 75 21.16 11.98 -0.41
C VAL A 75 22.40 12.00 0.48
N GLN A 76 22.71 13.16 1.06
CA GLN A 76 23.80 13.32 2.00
C GLN A 76 23.35 12.97 3.42
N ALA A 77 24.29 12.62 4.30
CA ALA A 77 24.00 12.35 5.71
C ALA A 77 23.26 13.52 6.36
N GLY A 78 22.12 13.25 6.99
CA GLY A 78 21.29 14.26 7.66
C GLY A 78 20.52 15.20 6.72
N SER A 79 20.62 15.03 5.40
CA SER A 79 19.90 15.87 4.44
C SER A 79 18.50 15.35 4.15
N VAL A 80 17.61 16.27 3.76
CA VAL A 80 16.29 15.98 3.20
C VAL A 80 16.29 16.49 1.77
N VAL A 81 15.94 15.63 0.82
CA VAL A 81 15.83 16.02 -0.59
C VAL A 81 14.35 16.03 -0.98
N PRO A 82 13.73 17.21 -1.13
CA PRO A 82 12.34 17.29 -1.58
C PRO A 82 12.24 16.87 -3.06
N LEU A 83 11.26 16.03 -3.37
CA LEU A 83 10.92 15.63 -4.73
C LEU A 83 9.65 16.35 -5.16
N ASP A 84 9.69 17.06 -6.29
CA ASP A 84 8.50 17.74 -6.81
C ASP A 84 7.66 16.77 -7.65
N VAL A 85 6.57 16.30 -7.06
CA VAL A 85 5.61 15.36 -7.65
C VAL A 85 4.22 15.97 -7.82
N GLY A 86 4.05 17.26 -7.53
CA GLY A 86 2.74 17.91 -7.41
C GLY A 86 1.99 17.50 -6.12
N PRO A 87 0.64 17.37 -6.14
CA PRO A 87 -0.15 16.94 -4.99
C PRO A 87 0.29 15.57 -4.46
N ALA A 88 0.70 15.51 -3.19
CA ALA A 88 1.29 14.32 -2.58
C ALA A 88 0.34 13.55 -1.64
N THR A 89 -0.96 13.87 -1.64
CA THR A 89 -1.96 13.20 -0.78
C THR A 89 -2.34 11.80 -1.26
N GLN A 90 -2.07 11.46 -2.53
CA GLN A 90 -2.29 10.14 -3.10
C GLN A 90 -1.19 9.83 -4.12
N LEU A 91 -0.31 8.89 -3.78
CA LEU A 91 0.83 8.48 -4.59
C LEU A 91 1.05 6.97 -4.48
N ASP A 92 1.64 6.40 -5.51
CA ASP A 92 2.24 5.06 -5.47
C ASP A 92 3.76 5.21 -5.63
N ILE A 93 4.51 4.68 -4.66
CA ILE A 93 5.98 4.79 -4.60
C ILE A 93 6.53 3.38 -4.82
N ILE A 94 7.29 3.23 -5.91
CA ILE A 94 7.84 1.97 -6.39
C ILE A 94 9.36 1.97 -6.19
#